data_AF-A0A1G7WAS1-F1
#
_entry.id   AF-A0A1G7WAS1-F1
#
_cell.length_a   1.000
_cell.length_b   1.000
_cell.length_c   1.000
_cell.angle_alpha   90.00
_cell.angle_beta   90.00
_cell.angle_gamma   90.00
#
_symmetry.space_group_name_H-M   'P 1'
#
loop_
_entity.id
_entity.type
_entity.pdbx_description
1 polymer ?
#
loop_
_entity_poly.entity_id
_entity_poly.type
_entity_poly.pdbx_seq_one_letter_code
_entity_poly.pdbx_strand_id
1 'polypeptide(L)'
;MYRVIWAFVSPAFILGYAWLCLTFLPFPMDSVEKVLYEPIGYIPAVLFGGFFGLIPIFYHRLIEVAFLKESKPNNKLLAVLFIIGLVAGLVINQANYFLVIQPNHMIECPKELGYKNNLMSFFVNDLSLCKEL
;
A
#
# COMPACT_ATOMS: atom_id res chain seq x y z
N MET A 1 -25.35 22.29 -3.18
CA MET A 1 -24.19 22.26 -4.11
C MET A 1 -23.09 21.31 -3.65
N TYR A 2 -22.54 21.43 -2.43
CA TYR A 2 -21.46 20.55 -1.96
C TYR A 2 -21.81 19.05 -1.96
N ARG A 3 -23.03 18.66 -1.56
CA ARG A 3 -23.46 17.24 -1.52
C ARG A 3 -23.43 16.55 -2.88
N VAL A 4 -23.81 17.26 -3.94
CA VAL A 4 -23.82 16.75 -5.32
C VAL A 4 -22.39 16.55 -5.82
N ILE A 5 -21.48 17.49 -5.54
CA ILE A 5 -20.06 17.36 -5.89
C ILE A 5 -19.45 16.13 -5.20
N TRP A 6 -19.71 15.96 -3.89
CA TRP A 6 -19.22 14.81 -3.15
C TRP A 6 -19.79 13.47 -3.66
N ALA A 7 -21.02 13.46 -4.20
CA ALA A 7 -21.63 12.25 -4.77
C ALA A 7 -20.81 11.64 -5.92
N PHE A 8 -20.16 12.48 -6.73
CA PHE A 8 -19.34 12.05 -7.87
C PHE A 8 -17.85 11.94 -7.53
N VAL A 9 -17.36 12.87 -6.70
CA VAL A 9 -15.94 12.91 -6.32
C VAL A 9 -15.59 11.73 -5.40
N SER A 10 -16.45 11.36 -4.46
CA SER A 10 -16.18 10.27 -3.52
C SER A 10 -15.94 8.90 -4.19
N PRO A 11 -16.80 8.43 -5.12
CA PRO A 11 -16.54 7.21 -5.86
C PRO A 11 -15.23 7.26 -6.66
N ALA A 12 -14.94 8.39 -7.33
CA ALA A 12 -13.71 8.54 -8.10
C ALA A 12 -12.46 8.42 -7.22
N PHE A 13 -12.47 9.01 -6.03
CA PHE A 13 -11.36 8.88 -5.07
C PHE A 13 -11.20 7.45 -4.55
N ILE A 14 -12.29 6.76 -4.20
CA ILE A 14 -12.22 5.36 -3.76
C ILE A 14 -11.69 4.46 -4.87
N LEU A 15 -12.18 4.64 -6.10
CA LEU A 15 -11.74 3.85 -7.25
C LEU A 15 -10.27 4.13 -7.58
N GLY A 16 -9.83 5.39 -7.52
CA GLY A 16 -8.43 5.75 -7.70
C GLY A 16 -7.52 5.16 -6.60
N TYR A 17 -7.98 5.16 -5.35
CA TYR A 17 -7.24 4.52 -4.25
C TYR A 17 -7.20 3.00 -4.43
N ALA A 18 -8.34 2.38 -4.77
CA ALA A 18 -8.41 0.95 -5.03
C ALA A 18 -7.46 0.55 -6.16
N TRP A 19 -7.42 1.32 -7.26
CA TRP A 19 -6.46 1.15 -8.33
C TRP A 19 -5.02 1.21 -7.84
N LEU A 20 -4.68 2.18 -6.99
CA LEU A 20 -3.34 2.27 -6.40
C LEU A 20 -3.03 1.05 -5.50
N CYS A 21 -4.00 0.52 -4.75
CA CYS A 21 -3.79 -0.72 -4.01
C CYS A 21 -3.57 -1.94 -4.93
N LEU A 22 -4.28 -2.00 -6.06
CA LEU A 22 -4.14 -3.09 -7.03
C LEU A 22 -2.73 -3.14 -7.65
N THR A 23 -2.04 -2.00 -7.81
CA THR A 23 -0.66 -2.01 -8.34
C THR A 23 0.35 -2.68 -7.40
N PHE A 24 -0.02 -2.91 -6.14
CA PHE A 24 0.80 -3.61 -5.17
C PHE A 24 0.38 -5.08 -4.99
N LEU A 25 -0.64 -5.57 -5.67
CA LEU A 25 -0.96 -7.00 -5.61
C LEU A 25 0.00 -7.81 -6.48
N PRO A 26 0.25 -9.09 -6.13
CA PRO A 26 1.11 -9.97 -6.91
C PRO A 26 0.43 -10.32 -8.24
N PHE A 27 0.67 -9.49 -9.25
CA PHE A 27 0.39 -9.79 -10.65
C PHE A 27 1.70 -10.15 -11.35
N PRO A 28 1.69 -11.07 -12.32
CA PRO A 28 2.87 -11.36 -13.12
C PRO A 28 3.31 -10.07 -13.83
N MET A 29 4.48 -9.54 -13.43
CA MET A 29 5.09 -8.38 -14.06
C MET A 29 5.98 -8.88 -15.18
N ASP A 30 5.45 -8.90 -16.41
CA ASP A 30 6.19 -9.40 -17.58
C ASP A 30 7.33 -8.46 -18.03
N SER A 31 7.46 -7.25 -17.45
CA SER A 31 8.33 -6.18 -17.99
C SER A 31 9.24 -5.49 -16.98
N VAL A 32 9.31 -5.92 -15.72
CA VAL A 32 10.16 -5.28 -14.71
C VAL A 32 11.38 -6.15 -14.44
N GLU A 33 12.56 -5.69 -14.85
CA GLU A 33 13.80 -6.47 -14.70
C GLU A 33 14.33 -6.47 -13.26
N LYS A 34 14.20 -5.34 -12.54
CA LYS A 34 14.69 -5.19 -11.16
C LYS A 34 13.84 -4.22 -10.34
N VAL A 35 13.72 -4.46 -9.04
CA VAL A 35 12.95 -3.69 -8.07
C VAL A 35 13.74 -3.51 -6.77
N LEU A 36 13.57 -2.34 -6.15
CA LEU A 36 14.02 -2.11 -4.78
C LEU A 36 12.96 -2.69 -3.83
N TYR A 37 13.33 -3.75 -3.12
CA TYR A 37 12.44 -4.40 -2.15
C TYR A 37 12.61 -3.79 -0.75
N GLU A 38 11.49 -3.48 -0.11
CA GLU A 38 11.41 -2.94 1.24
C GLU A 38 10.90 -4.05 2.18
N PRO A 39 11.76 -4.66 3.01
CA PRO A 39 11.44 -5.90 3.71
C PRO A 39 10.49 -5.75 4.92
N ILE A 40 10.38 -4.55 5.49
CA ILE A 40 9.47 -4.30 6.61
C ILE A 40 8.02 -4.19 6.10
N GLY A 41 7.84 -3.77 4.85
CA GLY A 41 6.54 -3.63 4.20
C GLY A 41 5.72 -2.44 4.71
N TYR A 42 6.36 -1.41 5.25
CA TYR A 42 5.67 -0.26 5.82
C TYR A 42 4.89 0.52 4.77
N ILE A 43 5.40 0.62 3.53
CA ILE A 43 4.73 1.33 2.43
C ILE A 43 3.39 0.64 2.10
N PRO A 44 3.36 -0.65 1.72
CA PRO A 44 2.11 -1.34 1.44
C PRO A 44 1.23 -1.45 2.70
N ALA A 45 1.79 -1.63 3.89
CA ALA A 45 1.00 -1.63 5.13
C ALA A 45 0.20 -0.34 5.29
N VAL A 46 0.86 0.83 5.26
CA VAL A 46 0.20 2.13 5.43
C VAL A 46 -0.80 2.41 4.30
N LEU A 47 -0.46 2.03 3.06
CA LEU A 47 -1.35 2.17 1.90
C LEU A 47 -2.67 1.39 2.12
N PHE A 48 -2.58 0.10 2.44
CA PHE A 48 -3.77 -0.74 2.64
C PHE A 48 -4.51 -0.37 3.92
N GLY A 49 -3.80 0.00 5.00
CA GLY A 49 -4.41 0.54 6.22
C GLY A 49 -5.26 1.77 5.92
N GLY A 50 -4.68 2.73 5.20
CA GLY A 50 -5.38 3.95 4.76
C GLY A 50 -6.62 3.63 3.91
N PHE A 51 -6.49 2.73 2.93
CA PHE A 51 -7.62 2.32 2.08
C PHE A 51 -8.78 1.76 2.92
N PHE A 52 -8.51 0.75 3.75
CA PHE A 52 -9.54 0.10 4.55
C PHE A 52 -10.17 1.04 5.58
N GLY A 53 -9.38 1.95 6.17
CA GLY A 53 -9.88 2.98 7.09
C GLY A 53 -10.77 4.02 6.41
N LEU A 54 -10.57 4.29 5.12
CA LEU A 54 -11.38 5.25 4.36
C LEU A 54 -12.74 4.65 3.93
N ILE A 55 -12.87 3.34 3.76
CA ILE A 55 -14.11 2.69 3.29
C ILE A 55 -15.33 3.11 4.14
N PRO A 56 -15.33 3.02 5.49
CA PRO A 56 -16.48 3.43 6.30
C PRO A 56 -16.76 4.93 6.20
N ILE A 57 -15.72 5.76 6.10
CA ILE A 57 -15.87 7.22 5.98
C ILE A 57 -16.66 7.54 4.71
N PHE A 58 -16.24 6.96 3.59
CA PHE A 58 -16.94 7.16 2.33
C PHE A 58 -18.33 6.53 2.30
N TYR A 59 -18.51 5.34 2.89
CA TYR A 59 -19.82 4.70 3.01
C TYR A 59 -20.83 5.58 3.77
N HIS A 60 -20.43 6.10 4.93
CA HIS A 60 -21.26 7.03 5.71
C HIS A 60 -21.55 8.31 4.93
N ARG A 61 -20.55 8.83 4.19
CA ARG A 61 -20.74 10.02 3.36
C ARG A 61 -21.73 9.80 2.22
N LEU A 62 -21.73 8.62 1.59
CA LEU A 62 -22.71 8.26 0.56
C LEU A 62 -24.13 8.17 1.15
N ILE A 63 -24.28 7.60 2.36
CA ILE A 63 -25.58 7.58 3.07
C ILE A 63 -26.08 9.00 3.35
N GLU A 64 -25.21 9.90 3.81
CA GLU A 64 -25.59 11.30 4.06
C GLU A 64 -26.12 11.99 2.81
N VAL A 65 -25.52 11.71 1.66
CA VAL A 65 -25.92 12.28 0.38
C VAL A 65 -27.23 11.65 -0.10
N ALA A 66 -27.38 10.32 -0.02
CA ALA A 66 -28.54 9.59 -0.53
C ALA A 66 -29.81 9.80 0.31
N PHE A 67 -29.68 9.81 1.64
CA PHE A 67 -30.81 9.86 2.57
C PHE A 67 -30.98 11.22 3.25
N LEU A 68 -30.11 12.20 2.93
CA LEU A 68 -30.10 13.54 3.54
C LEU A 68 -30.03 13.53 5.08
N LYS A 69 -29.54 12.44 5.67
CA LYS A 69 -29.46 12.20 7.10
C LYS A 69 -28.02 12.12 7.56
N GLU A 70 -27.65 12.87 8.59
CA GLU A 70 -26.31 12.82 9.17
C GLU A 70 -25.98 11.40 9.67
N SER A 71 -24.77 10.94 9.35
CA SER A 71 -24.35 9.59 9.65
C SER A 71 -22.86 9.60 10.01
N LYS A 72 -22.54 9.18 11.23
CA LYS A 72 -21.16 9.20 11.73
C LYS A 72 -20.57 7.79 11.73
N PRO A 73 -19.34 7.61 11.23
CA PRO A 73 -18.65 6.34 11.30
C PRO A 73 -18.32 5.98 12.75
N ASN A 74 -18.34 4.68 13.04
CA ASN A 74 -17.94 4.16 14.36
C ASN A 74 -16.40 4.12 14.45
N ASN A 75 -15.83 4.86 15.41
CA ASN A 75 -14.38 4.92 15.62
C ASN A 75 -13.74 3.55 15.86
N LYS A 76 -14.43 2.62 16.52
CA LYS A 76 -13.92 1.25 16.73
C LYS A 76 -13.85 0.48 15.41
N LEU A 77 -14.88 0.62 14.57
CA LEU A 77 -14.90 -0.01 13.25
C LEU A 77 -13.79 0.56 12.35
N LEU A 78 -13.59 1.87 12.37
CA LEU A 78 -12.49 2.54 11.67
C LEU A 78 -11.14 1.98 12.10
N ALA A 79 -10.88 1.90 13.40
CA ALA A 79 -9.63 1.38 13.94
C ALA A 79 -9.41 -0.09 13.57
N VAL A 80 -10.44 -0.93 13.67
CA VAL A 80 -10.36 -2.35 13.31
C VAL A 80 -10.06 -2.51 11.83
N LEU A 81 -10.76 -1.81 10.94
CA LEU A 81 -10.52 -1.88 9.50
C LEU A 81 -9.16 -1.34 9.12
N PHE A 82 -8.70 -0.26 9.75
CA PHE A 82 -7.36 0.25 9.55
C PHE A 82 -6.29 -0.80 9.91
N ILE A 83 -6.43 -1.45 11.08
CA ILE A 83 -5.50 -2.52 11.51
C ILE A 83 -5.54 -3.71 10.54
N ILE A 84 -6.73 -4.13 10.09
CA ILE A 84 -6.87 -5.18 9.08
C ILE A 84 -6.14 -4.79 7.80
N GLY A 85 -6.28 -3.55 7.34
CA GLY A 85 -5.57 -3.04 6.17
C GLY A 85 -4.05 -3.02 6.35
N LEU A 86 -3.55 -2.63 7.53
CA LEU A 86 -2.11 -2.69 7.83
C LEU A 86 -1.58 -4.13 7.69
N VAL A 87 -2.28 -5.10 8.30
CA VAL A 87 -1.90 -6.51 8.23
C VAL A 87 -1.98 -7.03 6.80
N ALA A 88 -3.03 -6.66 6.05
CA ALA A 88 -3.17 -7.04 4.64
C ALA A 88 -2.01 -6.52 3.80
N GLY A 89 -1.60 -5.26 3.98
CA GLY A 89 -0.46 -4.69 3.25
C GLY A 89 0.86 -5.41 3.56
N LEU A 90 1.10 -5.81 4.82
CA LEU A 90 2.27 -6.61 5.19
C LEU A 90 2.26 -7.99 4.51
N VAL A 91 1.10 -8.66 4.51
CA VAL A 91 0.92 -9.98 3.86
C VAL A 91 1.13 -9.86 2.36
N ILE A 92 0.58 -8.83 1.72
CA ILE A 92 0.76 -8.58 0.28
C ILE A 92 2.23 -8.31 -0.05
N ASN A 93 2.95 -7.56 0.78
CA ASN A 93 4.38 -7.34 0.60
C ASN A 93 5.18 -8.65 0.62
N GLN A 94 4.92 -9.52 1.61
CA GLN A 94 5.55 -10.83 1.66
C GLN A 94 5.15 -11.72 0.48
N ALA A 95 3.88 -11.71 0.08
CA ALA A 95 3.41 -12.46 -1.07
C ALA A 95 4.13 -12.01 -2.35
N ASN A 96 4.29 -10.71 -2.58
CA ASN A 96 5.07 -10.19 -3.70
C ASN A 96 6.52 -10.67 -3.65
N TYR A 97 7.14 -10.64 -2.46
CA TYR A 97 8.51 -11.10 -2.31
C TYR A 97 8.68 -12.56 -2.73
N PHE A 98 7.89 -13.47 -2.15
CA PHE A 98 8.04 -14.91 -2.36
C PHE A 98 7.48 -15.41 -3.70
N LEU A 99 6.44 -14.77 -4.24
CA LEU A 99 5.77 -15.24 -5.47
C LEU A 99 6.28 -14.56 -6.73
N VAL A 100 6.82 -13.34 -6.62
CA VAL A 100 7.17 -12.51 -7.77
C VAL A 100 8.65 -12.14 -7.72
N ILE A 101 9.12 -11.46 -6.68
CA ILE A 101 10.48 -10.87 -6.64
C ILE A 101 11.58 -11.93 -6.57
N GLN A 102 11.51 -12.82 -5.57
CA GLN A 102 12.50 -13.86 -5.33
C GLN A 102 12.63 -14.87 -6.48
N PRO A 103 11.55 -15.47 -7.02
CA PRO A 103 11.67 -16.48 -8.09
C PRO A 103 12.15 -15.90 -9.42
N ASN A 104 11.95 -14.60 -9.67
CA ASN A 104 12.39 -13.94 -10.90
C ASN A 104 13.72 -13.19 -10.74
N HIS A 105 14.43 -13.35 -9.60
CA HIS A 105 15.70 -12.67 -9.31
C HIS A 105 15.66 -11.14 -9.49
N MET A 106 14.53 -10.52 -9.18
CA MET A 106 14.29 -9.09 -9.46
C MET A 106 14.85 -8.15 -8.39
N ILE A 107 15.62 -8.62 -7.41
CA ILE A 107 16.15 -7.72 -6.37
C ILE A 107 17.28 -6.87 -6.97
N GLU A 108 17.09 -5.55 -7.03
CA GLU A 108 18.18 -4.64 -7.38
C GLU A 108 19.11 -4.44 -6.18
N CYS A 109 20.28 -5.07 -6.23
CA CYS A 109 21.33 -4.80 -5.26
C CYS A 109 21.97 -3.44 -5.55
N PRO A 110 22.02 -2.52 -4.57
CA PRO A 110 22.71 -1.25 -4.76
C PRO A 110 24.20 -1.52 -5.05
N LYS A 111 24.76 -0.87 -6.06
CA LYS A 111 26.20 -0.97 -6.38
C LYS A 111 27.01 -0.56 -5.15
N GLU A 112 27.86 -1.45 -4.64
CA GLU A 112 28.66 -1.26 -3.41
C GLU A 112 29.44 0.07 -3.37
N LEU A 113 29.83 0.60 -4.54
CA LEU A 113 30.57 1.85 -4.69
C LEU A 113 29.74 3.13 -4.47
N GLY A 114 28.42 3.10 -4.72
CA GLY A 114 27.54 4.26 -4.53
C GLY A 114 27.07 4.43 -3.09
N TYR A 115 27.02 3.34 -2.32
CA TYR A 115 26.50 3.33 -0.96
C TYR A 115 27.50 3.88 0.06
N LYS A 116 28.81 3.60 -0.10
CA LYS A 116 29.86 4.08 0.82
C LYS A 116 29.95 5.61 0.93
N ASN A 117 29.52 6.34 -0.10
CA ASN A 117 29.57 7.80 -0.15
C ASN A 117 28.21 8.48 0.10
N ASN A 118 27.14 7.71 0.39
CA ASN A 118 25.81 8.26 0.62
C ASN A 118 25.49 8.35 2.12
N LEU A 119 24.69 9.35 2.51
CA LEU A 119 24.23 9.62 3.87
C LEU A 119 23.49 8.44 4.50
N MET A 120 22.95 7.53 3.68
CA MET A 120 22.27 6.31 4.12
C MET A 120 23.18 5.12 4.41
N SER A 121 24.51 5.25 4.24
CA SER A 121 25.47 4.17 4.50
C SER A 121 25.38 3.58 5.93
N PHE A 122 25.02 4.41 6.91
CA PHE A 122 24.83 3.99 8.31
C PHE A 122 23.56 3.19 8.57
N PHE A 123 22.60 3.18 7.62
CA PHE A 123 21.32 2.49 7.76
C PHE A 123 21.29 1.13 7.07
N VAL A 124 22.27 0.83 6.20
CA VAL A 124 22.42 -0.48 5.57
C VAL A 124 23.54 -1.25 6.27
N ASN A 125 23.13 -2.02 7.27
CA ASN A 125 24.03 -2.84 8.08
C ASN A 125 24.19 -4.26 7.54
N ASP A 126 23.31 -4.69 6.63
CA ASP A 126 23.34 -6.05 6.10
C ASP A 126 23.07 -6.06 4.58
N LEU A 127 24.04 -6.59 3.85
CA LEU A 127 23.99 -6.87 2.41
C LEU A 127 24.01 -8.37 2.14
N SER A 128 23.82 -9.22 3.17
CA SER A 128 23.83 -10.69 3.07
C SER A 128 22.85 -11.20 2.02
N LEU A 129 21.63 -10.64 1.99
CA LEU A 129 20.60 -10.90 0.96
C LEU A 129 21.06 -10.60 -0.48
N CYS A 130 22.08 -9.76 -0.65
CA CYS A 130 22.71 -9.47 -1.95
C CYS A 130 23.97 -10.28 -2.25
N LYS A 131 24.57 -10.92 -1.23
CA LYS A 131 25.79 -11.74 -1.37
C LYS A 131 25.53 -13.22 -1.60
N GLU A 132 24.32 -13.70 -1.30
CA GLU A 132 23.91 -15.09 -1.55
C GLU A 132 23.33 -15.33 -2.95
N LEU A 133 23.45 -14.36 -3.86
CA LEU A 133 23.03 -14.41 -5.27
C LEU A 133 24.21 -14.51 -6.23
#